data_AF-A0A4V1F7U4-F1
#
_entry.id   AF-A0A4V1F7U4-F1
#
_cell.length_a   1.000
_cell.length_b   1.000
_cell.length_c   1.000
_cell.angle_alpha   90.00
_cell.angle_beta   90.00
_cell.angle_gamma   90.00
#
_symmetry.space_group_name_H-M   'P 1'
#
loop_
_entity.id
_entity.type
_entity.pdbx_description
1 polymer ?
#
loop_
_entity_poly.entity_id
_entity_poly.type
_entity_poly.pdbx_seq_one_letter_code
_entity_poly.pdbx_strand_id
1 'polypeptide(L)'
;MTRRLTQLFAGLFVYGLSIALIVRADLGLDPWDVLNQGVFERFAKPAGISFGLVVNLIGMAVLLLWIPLRQKPGIGTVANVLVIGTVANFGLDWIPSDLDLPLRAGLLIAGIVLNGVASGAYIGAGLGPGPRDGLMTGIVARTGWPVKWVRTAIELSVIAVGWLLGGSVGLGTVLYALTIGPLVHVFLPLFTIRR
;
A
#
# COMPACT_ATOMS: atom_id res chain seq x y z
N MET A 1 16.36 -20.08 5.31
CA MET A 1 16.51 -18.70 4.82
C MET A 1 16.01 -18.53 3.38
N THR A 2 16.46 -19.36 2.43
CA THR A 2 16.09 -19.31 1.00
C THR A 2 14.60 -19.13 0.75
N ARG A 3 13.74 -19.99 1.33
CA ARG A 3 12.28 -19.89 1.19
C ARG A 3 11.71 -18.51 1.56
N ARG A 4 12.21 -17.88 2.63
CA ARG A 4 11.75 -16.55 3.08
C ARG A 4 12.14 -15.47 2.09
N LEU A 5 13.36 -15.52 1.56
CA LEU A 5 13.82 -14.56 0.55
C LEU A 5 13.06 -14.72 -0.76
N THR A 6 12.89 -15.95 -1.24
CA THR A 6 12.11 -16.23 -2.46
C THR A 6 10.67 -15.73 -2.31
N GLN A 7 10.01 -16.01 -1.18
CA GLN A 7 8.65 -15.54 -0.92
C GLN A 7 8.57 -14.01 -0.79
N LEU A 8 9.56 -13.38 -0.15
CA LEU A 8 9.66 -11.93 -0.05
C LEU A 8 9.73 -11.30 -1.45
N PHE A 9 10.70 -11.69 -2.27
CA PHE A 9 10.89 -11.07 -3.59
C PHE A 9 9.75 -11.38 -4.56
N ALA A 10 9.21 -12.61 -4.55
CA ALA A 10 8.03 -12.95 -5.33
C ALA A 10 6.82 -12.12 -4.90
N GLY A 11 6.60 -11.97 -3.59
CA GLY A 11 5.53 -11.14 -3.04
C GLY A 11 5.70 -9.67 -3.42
N LEU A 12 6.90 -9.10 -3.31
CA LEU A 12 7.19 -7.72 -3.70
C LEU A 12 7.01 -7.47 -5.20
N PHE A 13 7.39 -8.43 -6.04
CA PHE A 13 7.17 -8.35 -7.49
C PHE A 13 5.67 -8.32 -7.83
N VAL A 14 4.89 -9.25 -7.28
CA VAL A 14 3.44 -9.25 -7.46
C VAL A 14 2.81 -7.98 -6.90
N TYR A 15 3.34 -7.45 -5.79
CA TYR A 15 2.90 -6.17 -5.24
C TYR A 15 3.10 -5.03 -6.24
N GLY A 16 4.30 -4.89 -6.82
CA GLY A 16 4.59 -3.87 -7.83
C GLY A 16 3.67 -3.97 -9.04
N LEU A 17 3.46 -5.18 -9.57
CA LEU A 17 2.51 -5.39 -10.67
C LEU A 17 1.08 -5.01 -10.27
N SER A 18 0.65 -5.36 -9.06
CA SER A 18 -0.68 -4.99 -8.57
C SER A 18 -0.89 -3.48 -8.51
N ILE A 19 0.15 -2.71 -8.14
CA ILE A 19 0.12 -1.25 -8.18
C ILE A 19 -0.06 -0.78 -9.63
N ALA A 20 0.72 -1.30 -10.57
CA ALA A 20 0.60 -0.92 -11.98
C ALA A 20 -0.81 -1.15 -12.52
N LEU A 21 -1.46 -2.27 -12.18
CA LEU A 21 -2.86 -2.55 -12.54
C LEU A 21 -3.83 -1.54 -11.94
N ILE A 22 -3.70 -1.23 -10.65
CA ILE A 22 -4.56 -0.27 -9.95
C ILE A 22 -4.40 1.14 -10.54
N VAL A 23 -3.16 1.57 -10.80
CA VAL A 23 -2.85 2.85 -11.42
C VAL A 23 -3.44 2.93 -12.83
N ARG A 24 -3.28 1.88 -13.64
CA ARG A 24 -3.81 1.82 -15.01
C ARG A 24 -5.32 1.73 -15.08
N ALA A 25 -5.97 1.21 -14.04
CA ALA A 25 -7.41 1.27 -13.93
C ALA A 25 -7.90 2.73 -13.87
N ASP A 26 -7.15 3.65 -13.24
CA ASP A 26 -7.47 5.07 -13.18
C ASP A 26 -8.91 5.36 -12.69
N LEU A 27 -9.43 4.55 -11.76
CA LEU A 27 -10.80 4.66 -11.22
C LEU A 27 -10.83 5.33 -9.84
N GLY A 28 -9.78 6.05 -9.48
CA GLY A 28 -9.55 6.69 -8.18
C GLY A 28 -8.10 6.54 -7.74
N LEU A 29 -7.73 7.31 -6.72
CA LEU A 29 -6.40 7.25 -6.12
C LEU A 29 -6.31 6.14 -5.07
N ASP A 30 -5.11 5.63 -4.80
CA ASP A 30 -4.93 4.82 -3.60
C ASP A 30 -5.10 5.70 -2.33
N PRO A 31 -5.50 5.11 -1.19
CA PRO A 31 -5.81 5.85 0.03
C PRO A 31 -4.74 6.87 0.44
N TRP A 32 -3.46 6.50 0.32
CA TRP A 32 -2.35 7.35 0.73
C TRP A 32 -2.07 8.46 -0.27
N ASP A 33 -2.33 8.22 -1.55
CA ASP A 33 -2.27 9.25 -2.57
C ASP A 33 -3.39 10.28 -2.43
N VAL A 34 -4.57 9.91 -1.91
CA VAL A 34 -5.58 10.88 -1.47
C VAL A 34 -5.00 11.82 -0.40
N LEU A 35 -4.29 11.27 0.59
CA LEU A 35 -3.64 12.07 1.62
C LEU A 35 -2.51 12.94 1.07
N ASN A 36 -1.62 12.36 0.25
CA ASN A 36 -0.51 13.08 -0.38
C ASN A 36 -1.04 14.25 -1.22
N GLN A 37 -2.07 14.00 -2.04
CA GLN A 37 -2.69 15.03 -2.87
C GLN A 37 -3.37 16.10 -2.02
N GLY A 38 -4.13 15.72 -0.99
CA GLY A 38 -4.79 16.70 -0.11
C GLY A 38 -3.80 17.60 0.61
N VAL A 39 -2.74 17.03 1.20
CA VAL A 39 -1.66 17.82 1.83
C VAL A 39 -0.97 18.71 0.80
N PHE A 40 -0.74 18.19 -0.41
CA PHE A 40 -0.12 18.95 -1.47
C PHE A 40 -0.96 20.16 -1.89
N GLU A 41 -2.24 19.96 -2.24
CA GLU A 41 -3.13 21.03 -2.70
C GLU A 41 -3.38 22.07 -1.60
N ARG A 42 -3.52 21.65 -0.33
CA ARG A 42 -3.84 22.56 0.78
C ARG A 42 -2.65 23.36 1.26
N PHE A 43 -1.46 22.76 1.35
CA PHE A 43 -0.32 23.34 2.06
C PHE A 43 0.93 23.47 1.20
N ALA A 44 1.27 22.44 0.42
CA ALA A 44 2.57 22.38 -0.25
C ALA A 44 2.61 23.23 -1.53
N LYS A 45 1.55 23.17 -2.34
CA LYS A 45 1.43 23.91 -3.60
C LYS A 45 1.48 25.43 -3.40
N PRO A 46 0.77 26.04 -2.42
CA PRO A 46 0.97 27.46 -2.10
C PRO A 46 2.38 27.80 -1.61
N ALA A 47 3.07 26.84 -0.97
CA ALA A 47 4.42 27.02 -0.45
C ALA A 47 5.53 26.72 -1.47
N GLY A 48 5.19 26.40 -2.73
CA GLY A 48 6.17 26.05 -3.77
C GLY A 48 6.89 24.71 -3.54
N ILE A 49 6.33 23.84 -2.70
CA ILE A 49 6.89 22.52 -2.38
C ILE A 49 6.39 21.50 -3.41
N SER A 50 7.29 20.65 -3.91
CA SER A 50 6.95 19.62 -4.90
C SER A 50 6.11 18.49 -4.31
N PHE A 51 5.25 17.88 -5.13
CA PHE A 51 4.45 16.72 -4.74
C PHE A 51 5.32 15.55 -4.25
N GLY A 52 6.45 15.28 -4.93
CA GLY A 52 7.38 14.23 -4.51
C GLY A 52 7.96 14.46 -3.11
N LEU A 53 8.22 15.72 -2.73
CA LEU A 53 8.66 16.03 -1.36
C LEU A 53 7.56 15.75 -0.33
N VAL A 54 6.29 16.05 -0.66
CA VAL A 54 5.14 15.72 0.21
C VAL A 54 5.04 14.21 0.46
N VAL A 55 5.14 13.41 -0.60
CA VAL A 55 5.16 11.94 -0.50
C VAL A 55 6.29 11.46 0.43
N ASN A 56 7.49 12.01 0.27
CA ASN A 56 8.64 11.67 1.12
C ASN A 56 8.42 12.06 2.60
N LEU A 57 7.88 13.26 2.85
CA LEU A 57 7.61 13.75 4.21
C LEU A 57 6.54 12.91 4.90
N ILE A 58 5.46 12.55 4.20
CA ILE A 58 4.42 11.66 4.75
C ILE A 58 5.00 10.27 5.00
N GLY A 59 5.79 9.73 4.08
CA GLY A 59 6.49 8.46 4.27
C GLY A 59 7.39 8.48 5.52
N MET A 60 8.14 9.56 5.73
CA MET A 60 8.96 9.74 6.93
C MET A 60 8.10 9.84 8.20
N ALA A 61 6.99 10.57 8.16
CA ALA A 61 6.04 10.64 9.26
C ALA A 61 5.49 9.26 9.64
N VAL A 62 5.15 8.42 8.66
CA VAL A 62 4.71 7.03 8.90
C VAL A 62 5.80 6.20 9.55
N LEU A 63 7.06 6.35 9.15
CA LEU A 63 8.19 5.68 9.80
C LEU A 63 8.39 6.18 11.24
N LEU A 64 8.17 7.46 11.53
CA LEU A 64 8.21 7.96 12.90
C LEU A 64 7.13 7.34 13.80
N LEU A 65 5.95 7.04 13.24
CA LEU A 65 4.90 6.30 13.97
C LEU A 65 5.31 4.87 14.35
N TRP A 66 6.39 4.32 13.79
CA TRP A 66 6.92 3.02 14.22
C TRP A 66 7.63 3.07 15.57
N ILE A 67 8.15 4.23 15.98
CA ILE A 67 8.86 4.42 17.25
C ILE A 67 7.97 4.02 18.45
N PRO A 68 6.75 4.59 18.62
CA PRO A 68 5.87 4.17 19.70
C PRO A 68 5.41 2.71 19.56
N LEU A 69 5.38 2.16 18.34
CA LEU A 69 5.03 0.77 18.06
C LEU A 69 6.17 -0.22 18.32
N ARG A 70 7.41 0.25 18.56
CA ARG A 70 8.62 -0.58 18.71
C ARG A 70 8.86 -1.51 17.51
N GLN A 71 8.45 -1.06 16.33
CA GLN A 71 8.71 -1.75 15.06
C GLN A 71 10.12 -1.41 14.57
N LYS A 72 10.88 -2.42 14.15
CA LYS A 72 12.24 -2.24 13.61
C LYS A 72 12.24 -2.53 12.10
N PRO A 73 12.87 -1.67 11.28
CA PRO A 73 13.04 -1.96 9.86
C PRO A 73 13.84 -3.25 9.69
N GLY A 74 13.42 -4.07 8.73
CA GLY A 74 14.13 -5.30 8.34
C GLY A 74 14.58 -5.24 6.88
N ILE A 75 15.20 -6.33 6.42
CA ILE A 75 15.60 -6.49 5.00
C ILE A 75 14.38 -6.32 4.09
N GLY A 76 13.21 -6.82 4.50
CA GLY A 76 11.96 -6.67 3.78
C GLY A 76 11.50 -5.21 3.65
N THR A 77 11.77 -4.36 4.64
CA THR A 77 11.44 -2.93 4.59
C THR A 77 12.25 -2.21 3.51
N VAL A 78 13.56 -2.47 3.45
CA VAL A 78 14.44 -1.88 2.43
C VAL A 78 14.10 -2.43 1.04
N ALA A 79 13.93 -3.76 0.93
CA ALA A 79 13.56 -4.39 -0.33
C ALA A 79 12.21 -3.89 -0.84
N ASN A 80 11.23 -3.65 0.03
CA ASN A 80 9.93 -3.11 -0.33
C ASN A 80 10.04 -1.76 -1.04
N VAL A 81 10.81 -0.82 -0.46
CA VAL A 81 11.03 0.51 -1.04
C VAL A 81 11.70 0.44 -2.42
N LEU A 82 12.68 -0.45 -2.59
CA LEU A 82 13.45 -0.55 -3.83
C LEU A 82 12.72 -1.33 -4.94
N VAL A 83 12.11 -2.46 -4.60
CA VAL A 83 11.57 -3.42 -5.58
C VAL A 83 10.20 -2.98 -6.09
N ILE A 84 9.31 -2.53 -5.20
CA ILE A 84 7.91 -2.27 -5.58
C ILE A 84 7.82 -1.17 -6.62
N GLY A 85 8.49 -0.03 -6.40
CA GLY A 85 8.49 1.09 -7.36
C GLY A 85 9.08 0.69 -8.72
N THR A 86 10.18 -0.06 -8.70
CA THR A 86 10.83 -0.55 -9.92
C THR A 86 9.90 -1.47 -10.72
N VAL A 87 9.24 -2.43 -10.06
CA VAL A 87 8.33 -3.37 -10.72
C VAL A 87 7.02 -2.71 -11.14
N ALA A 88 6.53 -1.72 -10.38
CA ALA A 88 5.37 -0.93 -10.77
C ALA A 88 5.65 -0.16 -12.07
N ASN A 89 6.80 0.53 -12.17
CA ASN A 89 7.20 1.22 -13.40
C ASN A 89 7.30 0.24 -14.58
N PHE A 90 7.95 -0.91 -14.37
CA PHE A 90 7.97 -1.97 -15.38
C PHE A 90 6.55 -2.37 -15.81
N GLY A 91 5.64 -2.65 -14.88
CA GLY A 91 4.25 -2.98 -15.22
C GLY A 91 3.55 -1.87 -16.00
N LEU A 92 3.79 -0.61 -15.63
CA LEU A 92 3.24 0.54 -16.34
C LEU A 92 3.76 0.62 -17.78
N ASP A 93 5.01 0.27 -18.07
CA ASP A 93 5.52 0.31 -19.44
C ASP A 93 4.79 -0.66 -20.40
N TRP A 94 4.18 -1.73 -19.87
CA TRP A 94 3.53 -2.78 -20.67
C TRP A 94 2.01 -2.73 -20.65
N ILE A 95 1.38 -2.19 -19.61
CA ILE A 95 -0.09 -2.13 -19.49
C ILE A 95 -0.59 -0.88 -20.21
N PRO A 96 -1.53 -0.97 -21.18
CA PRO A 96 -2.06 0.21 -21.89
C PRO A 96 -2.85 1.16 -20.98
N SER A 97 -2.88 2.46 -21.31
CA SER A 97 -3.63 3.50 -20.56
C SER A 97 -5.01 3.78 -21.14
N ASP A 98 -5.20 3.49 -22.42
CA ASP A 98 -6.37 3.79 -23.24
C ASP A 98 -7.36 2.63 -23.25
N LEU A 99 -7.64 2.08 -22.07
CA LEU A 99 -8.54 0.95 -21.89
C LEU A 99 -9.98 1.43 -21.69
N ASP A 100 -10.94 0.63 -22.17
CA ASP A 100 -12.35 0.86 -21.92
C ASP A 100 -12.73 0.61 -20.45
N LEU A 101 -13.92 1.08 -20.07
CA LEU A 101 -14.37 1.00 -18.68
C LEU A 101 -14.43 -0.45 -18.13
N PRO A 102 -14.94 -1.46 -18.87
CA PRO A 102 -14.92 -2.85 -18.41
C PRO A 102 -13.51 -3.38 -18.11
N LEU A 103 -12.53 -3.12 -18.99
CA LEU A 103 -11.16 -3.56 -18.77
C LEU A 103 -10.53 -2.84 -17.57
N ARG A 104 -10.75 -1.53 -17.44
CA ARG A 104 -10.30 -0.75 -16.27
C ARG A 104 -10.87 -1.28 -14.96
N ALA A 105 -12.15 -1.62 -14.93
CA ALA A 105 -12.78 -2.25 -13.76
C ALA A 105 -12.17 -3.62 -13.45
N GLY A 106 -11.90 -4.44 -14.48
CA GLY A 106 -11.19 -5.71 -14.34
C GLY A 106 -9.78 -5.55 -13.76
N LEU A 107 -9.00 -4.58 -14.27
CA LEU A 107 -7.67 -4.26 -13.75
C LEU A 107 -7.72 -3.84 -12.28
N LEU A 108 -8.69 -3.00 -11.90
CA LEU A 108 -8.85 -2.57 -10.51
C LEU A 108 -9.10 -3.76 -9.58
N ILE A 109 -10.07 -4.61 -9.92
CA ILE A 109 -10.43 -5.78 -9.08
C ILE A 109 -9.24 -6.74 -8.98
N ALA A 110 -8.63 -7.08 -10.12
CA ALA A 110 -7.45 -7.95 -10.17
C ALA A 110 -6.29 -7.36 -9.37
N GLY A 111 -6.03 -6.07 -9.54
CA GLY A 111 -5.01 -5.32 -8.82
C GLY A 111 -5.22 -5.36 -7.31
N ILE A 112 -6.43 -5.07 -6.81
CA ILE A 112 -6.74 -5.13 -5.37
C ILE A 112 -6.53 -6.53 -4.80
N VAL A 113 -7.03 -7.57 -5.48
CA VAL A 113 -6.90 -8.96 -5.03
C VAL A 113 -5.42 -9.37 -5.00
N LEU A 114 -4.68 -9.10 -6.08
CA LEU A 114 -3.24 -9.37 -6.15
C LEU A 114 -2.47 -8.59 -5.10
N ASN A 115 -2.87 -7.36 -4.78
CA ASN A 115 -2.26 -6.55 -3.74
C ASN A 115 -2.44 -7.22 -2.36
N GLY A 116 -3.63 -7.75 -2.07
CA GLY A 116 -3.89 -8.52 -0.86
C GLY A 116 -3.06 -9.81 -0.76
N VAL A 117 -2.98 -10.57 -1.86
CA VAL A 117 -2.14 -11.79 -1.96
C VAL A 117 -0.67 -11.44 -1.72
N ALA A 118 -0.17 -10.43 -2.44
CA ALA A 118 1.20 -9.97 -2.37
C ALA A 118 1.58 -9.49 -0.97
N SER A 119 0.71 -8.69 -0.35
CA SER A 119 0.85 -8.22 1.04
C SER A 119 0.99 -9.41 2.00
N GLY A 120 0.09 -10.40 1.90
CA GLY A 120 0.17 -11.62 2.70
C GLY A 120 1.48 -12.37 2.47
N ALA A 121 1.87 -12.56 1.20
CA ALA A 121 3.08 -13.28 0.81
C ALA A 121 4.36 -12.64 1.35
N TYR A 122 4.58 -11.35 1.08
CA TYR A 122 5.84 -10.71 1.43
C TYR A 122 5.95 -10.42 2.93
N ILE A 123 4.86 -10.00 3.60
CA ILE A 123 4.84 -9.80 5.06
C ILE A 123 4.99 -11.16 5.76
N GLY A 124 4.30 -12.19 5.26
CA GLY A 124 4.35 -13.56 5.78
C GLY A 124 5.74 -14.22 5.71
N ALA A 125 6.66 -13.67 4.90
CA ALA A 125 8.06 -14.09 4.90
C ALA A 125 8.79 -13.75 6.22
N GLY A 126 8.28 -12.81 7.01
CA GLY A 126 8.79 -12.47 8.34
C GLY A 126 10.15 -11.76 8.33
N LEU A 127 10.46 -11.05 7.23
CA LEU A 127 11.72 -10.32 7.04
C LEU A 127 11.59 -8.79 7.21
N GLY A 128 10.41 -8.31 7.63
CA GLY A 128 10.10 -6.90 7.85
C GLY A 128 9.04 -6.40 6.87
N PRO A 129 8.01 -5.66 7.34
CA PRO A 129 7.00 -5.06 6.48
C PRO A 129 7.52 -3.77 5.81
N GLY A 130 6.83 -3.31 4.75
CA GLY A 130 7.00 -1.96 4.20
C GLY A 130 6.46 -0.87 5.15
N PRO A 131 6.76 0.42 4.93
CA PRO A 131 6.42 1.51 5.85
C PRO A 131 4.93 1.55 6.28
N ARG A 132 4.02 1.53 5.30
CA ARG A 132 2.55 1.54 5.51
C ARG A 132 2.08 0.26 6.19
N ASP A 133 2.60 -0.89 5.76
CA ASP A 133 2.26 -2.20 6.32
C ASP A 133 2.83 -2.41 7.74
N GLY A 134 3.92 -1.73 8.09
CA GLY A 134 4.48 -1.75 9.44
C GLY A 134 3.66 -0.98 10.46
N LEU A 135 2.96 0.08 10.03
CA LEU A 135 1.96 0.74 10.85
C LEU A 135 0.85 -0.25 11.21
N MET A 136 0.29 -0.95 10.21
CA MET A 136 -0.72 -1.98 10.41
C MET A 136 -0.22 -3.11 11.31
N THR A 137 0.89 -3.77 10.95
CA THR A 137 1.42 -4.91 11.73
C THR A 137 1.85 -4.49 13.14
N GLY A 138 2.29 -3.24 13.32
CA GLY A 138 2.73 -2.71 14.61
C GLY A 138 1.54 -2.46 15.53
N ILE A 139 0.46 -1.87 15.01
CA ILE A 139 -0.78 -1.70 15.76
C ILE A 139 -1.36 -3.07 16.14
N VAL A 140 -1.44 -4.02 15.19
CA VAL A 140 -1.90 -5.39 15.46
C VAL A 140 -1.08 -6.05 16.57
N ALA A 141 0.25 -5.94 16.52
CA ALA A 141 1.14 -6.51 17.54
C ALA A 141 0.95 -5.88 18.93
N ARG A 142 0.50 -4.62 19.01
CA ARG A 142 0.28 -3.90 20.27
C ARG A 142 -1.12 -4.05 20.84
N THR A 143 -2.14 -4.09 20.00
CA THR A 143 -3.54 -4.11 20.44
C THR A 143 -4.15 -5.50 20.40
N GLY A 144 -3.56 -6.45 19.66
CA GLY A 144 -4.14 -7.76 19.41
C GLY A 144 -5.36 -7.73 18.48
N TRP A 145 -5.68 -6.57 17.90
CA TRP A 145 -6.85 -6.43 17.04
C TRP A 145 -6.68 -7.18 15.71
N PRO A 146 -7.77 -7.70 15.12
CA PRO A 146 -7.70 -8.36 13.81
C PRO A 146 -7.16 -7.43 12.71
N VAL A 147 -6.28 -7.98 11.88
CA VAL A 147 -5.65 -7.28 10.73
C VAL A 147 -6.67 -6.55 9.87
N LYS A 148 -7.84 -7.16 9.59
CA LYS A 148 -8.89 -6.54 8.79
C LYS A 148 -9.35 -5.19 9.33
N TRP A 149 -9.55 -5.09 10.64
CA TRP A 149 -10.05 -3.87 11.28
C TRP A 149 -8.98 -2.81 11.35
N VAL A 150 -7.75 -3.18 11.74
CA VAL A 150 -6.63 -2.25 11.79
C VAL A 150 -6.32 -1.68 10.41
N ARG A 151 -6.25 -2.54 9.39
CA ARG A 151 -5.95 -2.09 8.04
C ARG A 151 -7.05 -1.19 7.48
N THR A 152 -8.31 -1.60 7.56
CA THR A 152 -9.42 -0.78 7.06
C THR A 152 -9.52 0.55 7.81
N ALA A 153 -9.31 0.57 9.14
CA ALA A 153 -9.32 1.81 9.91
C ALA A 153 -8.21 2.77 9.47
N ILE A 154 -7.00 2.27 9.21
CA ILE A 154 -5.90 3.10 8.68
C ILE A 154 -6.28 3.70 7.33
N GLU A 155 -6.72 2.88 6.37
CA GLU A 155 -7.05 3.37 5.03
C GLU A 155 -8.19 4.39 5.05
N LEU A 156 -9.26 4.12 5.81
CA LEU A 156 -10.38 5.04 5.94
C LEU A 156 -9.97 6.35 6.62
N SER A 157 -9.09 6.30 7.64
CA SER A 157 -8.59 7.51 8.32
C SER A 157 -7.75 8.36 7.38
N VAL A 158 -6.85 7.73 6.61
CA VAL A 158 -5.99 8.41 5.64
C VAL A 158 -6.83 9.04 4.52
N ILE A 159 -7.84 8.33 4.00
CA ILE A 159 -8.79 8.88 3.03
C ILE A 159 -9.57 10.04 3.61
N ALA A 160 -10.12 9.90 4.82
CA ALA A 160 -10.91 10.95 5.44
C ALA A 160 -10.10 12.23 5.61
N VAL A 161 -8.88 12.13 6.13
CA VAL A 161 -7.97 13.28 6.27
C VAL A 161 -7.60 13.85 4.90
N GLY A 162 -7.20 13.01 3.94
CA GLY A 162 -6.81 13.45 2.61
C GLY A 162 -7.95 14.18 1.87
N TRP A 163 -9.16 13.62 1.93
CA TRP A 163 -10.34 14.20 1.29
C TRP A 163 -10.74 15.54 1.92
N LEU A 164 -10.70 15.66 3.25
CA LEU A 164 -10.93 16.94 3.94
C LEU A 164 -9.89 18.01 3.58
N LEU A 165 -8.69 17.59 3.18
CA LEU A 165 -7.64 18.49 2.70
C LEU A 165 -7.72 18.77 1.19
N GLY A 166 -8.69 18.21 0.47
CA GLY A 166 -8.90 18.44 -0.97
C GLY A 166 -8.33 17.35 -1.89
N GLY A 167 -7.92 16.20 -1.34
CA GLY A 167 -7.55 15.03 -2.13
C GLY A 167 -8.77 14.41 -2.84
N SER A 168 -8.54 13.78 -3.98
CA SER A 168 -9.59 13.21 -4.83
C SER A 168 -9.92 11.78 -4.40
N VAL A 169 -11.21 11.49 -4.23
CA VAL A 169 -11.70 10.14 -3.88
C VAL A 169 -12.55 9.60 -5.03
N GLY A 170 -12.18 8.43 -5.54
CA GLY A 170 -12.93 7.72 -6.58
C GLY A 170 -13.54 6.41 -6.09
N LEU A 171 -14.30 5.73 -6.95
CA LEU A 171 -14.88 4.42 -6.67
C LEU A 171 -13.79 3.38 -6.34
N GLY A 172 -12.67 3.42 -7.07
CA GLY A 172 -11.52 2.55 -6.82
C GLY A 172 -10.88 2.78 -5.46
N THR A 173 -10.81 4.02 -4.99
CA THR A 173 -10.32 4.38 -3.65
C THR A 173 -11.17 3.71 -2.56
N VAL A 174 -12.49 3.87 -2.65
CA VAL A 174 -13.43 3.31 -1.67
C VAL A 174 -13.40 1.79 -1.70
N LEU A 175 -13.44 1.20 -2.89
CA LEU A 175 -13.37 -0.25 -3.05
C LEU A 175 -12.07 -0.81 -2.45
N TYR A 176 -10.92 -0.20 -2.74
CA TYR A 176 -9.64 -0.60 -2.17
C TYR A 176 -9.68 -0.53 -0.64
N ALA A 177 -10.09 0.60 -0.06
CA ALA A 177 -10.10 0.82 1.38
C ALA A 177 -10.95 -0.19 2.17
N LEU A 178 -12.12 -0.54 1.61
CA LEU A 178 -13.06 -1.48 2.23
C LEU A 178 -12.61 -2.94 2.10
N THR A 179 -11.86 -3.28 1.05
CA THR A 179 -11.55 -4.69 0.72
C THR A 179 -10.12 -5.11 1.07
N ILE A 180 -9.15 -4.19 1.04
CA ILE A 180 -7.74 -4.55 1.27
C ILE A 180 -7.52 -5.13 2.67
N GLY A 181 -8.16 -4.57 3.70
CA GLY A 181 -8.05 -5.09 5.07
C GLY A 181 -8.52 -6.54 5.20
N PRO A 182 -9.77 -6.86 4.80
CA PRO A 182 -10.26 -8.24 4.73
C PRO A 182 -9.37 -9.17 3.90
N LEU A 183 -8.92 -8.74 2.72
CA LEU A 183 -8.06 -9.56 1.85
C LEU A 183 -6.73 -9.90 2.53
N VAL A 184 -6.03 -8.90 3.07
CA VAL A 184 -4.76 -9.10 3.77
C VAL A 184 -4.96 -9.97 5.01
N HIS A 185 -6.08 -9.83 5.72
CA HIS A 185 -6.41 -10.67 6.86
C HIS A 185 -6.55 -12.16 6.50
N VAL A 186 -7.08 -12.47 5.31
CA VAL A 186 -7.19 -13.85 4.79
C VAL A 186 -5.84 -14.36 4.30
N PHE A 187 -5.12 -13.58 3.49
CA PHE A 187 -3.89 -14.07 2.86
C PHE A 187 -2.69 -14.12 3.80
N LEU A 188 -2.58 -13.21 4.77
CA LEU A 188 -1.43 -13.16 5.65
C LEU A 188 -1.21 -14.47 6.42
N PRO A 189 -2.21 -15.08 7.09
CA PRO A 189 -2.03 -16.37 7.75
C PRO A 189 -1.63 -17.50 6.79
N LEU A 190 -2.14 -17.50 5.56
CA LEU A 190 -1.86 -18.54 4.55
C LEU A 190 -0.39 -18.54 4.12
N PHE A 191 0.22 -17.36 4.04
CA PHE A 191 1.62 -17.20 3.65
C PHE A 191 2.59 -17.08 4.82
N THR A 192 2.11 -17.03 6.07
CA THR A 192 2.98 -16.87 7.23
C THR A 192 3.88 -18.10 7.41
N ILE A 193 5.20 -17.91 7.28
CA ILE A 193 6.18 -18.95 7.57
C ILE A 193 6.35 -19.03 9.08
N ARG A 194 5.71 -20.03 9.70
CA ARG A 194 5.91 -20.36 11.13
C ARG A 194 7.40 -20.61 11.39
N ARG A 195 7.89 -20.04 12.50
CA ARG A 195 9.28 -20.16 12.94
C ARG A 195 9.59 -21.58 13.37
#